data_AF-A0A135TDG0-F1
#
_entry.id   AF-A0A135TDG0-F1
#
_cell.length_a   1.000
_cell.length_b   1.000
_cell.length_c   1.000
_cell.angle_alpha   90.00
_cell.angle_beta   90.00
_cell.angle_gamma   90.00
#
_symmetry.space_group_name_H-M   'P 1'
#
loop_
_entity.id
_entity.type
_entity.pdbx_description
1 polymer ?
#
loop_
_entity_poly.entity_id
_entity_poly.type
_entity_poly.pdbx_seq_one_letter_code
_entity_poly.pdbx_strand_id
1 'polypeptide(L)'
;MDTAGSECLENQNSTDCLLRALLNILAEQKQAQDAGIDWDPITFGFTLLIGLVASMIALATVFQAVLAGGKGGRRANGRAIGKWSKRTTRKWILSEMSWSYTAYTPMLRLDSLERQLDDAIRKLKNEEEKKPREEEKQKLPPLLPASALVRFLPSDVVGSPIEARRVEARKAPIPDVPSYPATWLALYKTTGLENFDEFDLMPVTADYLPEDFVAAPASAEVGAIVVIAAAAGVQRLDVDTDLYPVIIGCGFQFDFRQHPVLGVIGAFSEHHTRDNNITPTPSLEKLREASLHANGLIELQDGKSADGIIETHRTDHPLFLLHPVYRHVIKGTDCFLPDSHSSNAKQVSENSGLPL
;
A
#
# COMPACT_ATOMS: atom_id res chain seq x y z
N MET A 1 60.64 4.43 49.50
CA MET A 1 60.07 3.08 49.22
C MET A 1 60.55 2.20 50.35
N ASP A 2 59.81 2.21 51.46
CA ASP A 2 60.09 1.34 52.59
C ASP A 2 59.16 0.14 52.48
N THR A 3 59.69 -0.97 51.99
CA THR A 3 59.07 -2.29 51.99
C THR A 3 59.04 -2.84 53.41
N ALA A 4 58.10 -2.37 54.22
CA ALA A 4 57.84 -2.88 55.55
C ALA A 4 56.33 -3.09 55.74
N GLY A 5 55.80 -4.23 55.30
CA GLY A 5 54.38 -4.52 55.52
C GLY A 5 53.76 -5.73 54.83
N SER A 6 54.55 -6.66 54.27
CA SER A 6 54.00 -7.85 53.59
C SER A 6 54.63 -9.17 54.03
N GLU A 7 55.05 -9.31 55.29
CA GLU A 7 55.37 -10.62 55.85
C GLU A 7 54.13 -11.16 56.58
N CYS A 8 53.36 -12.01 55.89
CA CYS A 8 52.35 -12.82 56.56
C CYS A 8 53.06 -13.97 57.26
N LEU A 9 52.99 -14.00 58.59
CA LEU A 9 53.48 -15.11 59.41
C LEU A 9 52.75 -16.40 59.00
N GLU A 10 53.54 -17.45 58.76
CA GLU A 10 53.17 -18.72 58.10
C GLU A 10 52.07 -19.55 58.80
N ASN A 11 51.56 -19.08 59.93
CA ASN A 11 50.52 -19.76 60.74
C ASN A 11 49.19 -18.99 60.82
N GLN A 12 48.96 -17.97 59.99
CA GLN A 12 47.67 -17.23 59.97
C GLN A 12 46.76 -17.62 58.81
N ASN A 13 45.45 -17.62 59.10
CA ASN A 13 44.39 -17.96 58.16
C ASN A 13 44.46 -17.04 56.92
N SER A 14 44.46 -17.63 55.73
CA SER A 14 44.75 -16.95 54.45
C SER A 14 43.77 -15.81 54.13
N THR A 15 42.56 -15.86 54.68
CA THR A 15 41.55 -14.80 54.55
C THR A 15 41.87 -13.55 55.37
N ASP A 16 42.51 -13.68 56.53
CA ASP A 16 42.86 -12.53 57.40
C ASP A 16 44.07 -11.76 56.87
N CYS A 17 45.03 -12.47 56.26
CA CYS A 17 46.17 -11.87 55.55
C CYS A 17 45.68 -11.08 54.31
N LEU A 18 44.75 -11.64 53.53
CA LEU A 18 44.19 -10.96 52.35
C LEU A 18 43.34 -9.74 52.73
N LEU A 19 42.56 -9.84 53.83
CA LEU A 19 41.79 -8.71 54.33
C LEU A 19 42.68 -7.57 54.82
N ARG A 20 43.78 -7.85 55.54
CA ARG A 20 44.76 -6.82 55.93
C ARG A 20 45.44 -6.18 54.75
N ALA A 21 45.81 -6.96 53.73
CA ALA A 21 46.42 -6.42 52.52
C ALA A 21 45.45 -5.46 51.80
N LEU A 22 44.17 -5.85 51.65
CA LEU A 22 43.14 -4.99 51.06
C LEU A 22 42.88 -3.73 51.90
N LEU A 23 42.82 -3.85 53.22
CA LEU A 23 42.62 -2.70 54.11
C LEU A 23 43.80 -1.74 54.09
N ASN A 24 45.04 -2.23 53.99
CA ASN A 24 46.22 -1.37 53.81
C ASN A 24 46.21 -0.65 52.46
N ILE A 25 45.84 -1.33 51.37
CA ILE A 25 45.72 -0.69 50.05
C ILE A 25 44.61 0.37 50.05
N LEU A 26 43.47 0.10 50.70
CA LEU A 26 42.38 1.06 50.84
C LEU A 26 42.76 2.23 51.75
N ALA A 27 43.54 1.98 52.81
CA ALA A 27 44.04 3.03 53.69
C ALA A 27 45.07 3.92 52.98
N GLU A 28 45.98 3.35 52.17
CA GLU A 28 46.89 4.10 51.31
C GLU A 28 46.14 4.92 50.25
N GLN A 29 45.11 4.36 49.62
CA GLN A 29 44.24 5.08 48.69
C GLN A 29 43.50 6.24 49.37
N LYS A 30 42.99 6.03 50.57
CA LYS A 30 42.29 7.06 51.35
C LYS A 30 43.26 8.16 51.78
N GLN A 31 44.46 7.81 52.22
CA GLN A 31 45.50 8.77 52.61
C GLN A 31 46.04 9.56 51.41
N ALA A 32 46.06 8.96 50.20
CA ALA A 32 46.38 9.66 48.95
C ALA A 32 45.24 10.58 48.47
N GLN A 33 43.98 10.29 48.80
CA GLN A 33 42.86 11.22 48.59
C GLN A 33 42.79 12.34 49.64
N ASP A 34 43.23 12.07 50.88
CA ASP A 34 43.29 13.04 51.98
C ASP A 34 44.56 13.92 51.93
N ALA A 35 45.52 13.61 51.06
CA ALA A 35 46.63 14.49 50.70
C ALA A 35 46.12 15.65 49.85
N GLY A 36 45.43 16.59 50.51
CA GLY A 36 45.01 17.90 50.02
C GLY A 36 44.83 17.96 48.51
N ILE A 37 43.73 17.42 48.00
CA ILE A 37 43.30 17.72 46.64
C ILE A 37 43.20 19.25 46.58
N ASP A 38 44.16 19.86 45.89
CA ASP A 38 44.22 21.29 45.64
C ASP A 38 43.08 21.60 44.68
N TRP A 39 41.87 21.73 45.23
CA TRP A 39 40.65 22.03 44.49
C TRP A 39 40.75 23.46 44.01
N ASP A 40 41.43 23.67 42.89
CA ASP A 40 41.46 24.96 42.25
C ASP A 40 40.01 25.29 41.83
N PRO A 41 39.35 26.32 42.40
CA PRO A 41 37.91 26.54 42.23
C PRO A 41 37.50 26.75 40.77
N ILE A 42 38.47 27.16 39.94
CA ILE A 42 38.33 27.31 38.50
C ILE A 42 38.22 25.94 37.81
N THR A 43 39.07 24.97 38.16
CA THR A 43 39.04 23.64 37.53
C THR A 43 37.77 22.88 37.93
N PHE A 44 37.32 23.02 39.19
CA PHE A 44 36.05 22.46 39.65
C PHE A 44 34.85 22.98 38.84
N GLY A 45 34.81 24.28 38.54
CA GLY A 45 33.76 24.88 37.72
C GLY A 45 33.70 24.30 36.30
N PHE A 46 34.85 24.10 35.66
CA PHE A 46 34.93 23.46 34.35
C PHE A 46 34.53 21.98 34.40
N THR A 47 34.97 21.23 35.41
CA THR A 47 34.60 19.82 35.57
C THR A 47 33.10 19.64 35.80
N LEU A 48 32.47 20.51 36.60
CA LEU A 48 31.02 20.48 36.82
C LEU A 48 30.24 20.80 35.54
N LEU A 49 30.70 21.79 34.76
CA LEU A 49 30.08 22.13 33.48
C LEU A 49 30.22 21.00 32.45
N ILE A 50 31.41 20.40 32.34
CA ILE A 50 31.64 19.23 31.47
C ILE A 50 30.78 18.05 31.92
N GLY A 51 30.67 17.80 33.23
CA GLY A 51 29.83 16.74 33.79
C GLY A 51 28.34 16.95 33.49
N LEU A 52 27.84 18.19 33.59
CA LEU A 52 26.46 18.53 33.25
C LEU A 52 26.20 18.30 31.75
N VAL A 53 27.09 18.76 30.88
CA VAL A 53 27.00 18.54 29.43
C VAL A 53 27.04 17.05 29.10
N ALA A 54 27.96 16.29 29.71
CA ALA A 54 28.05 14.85 29.53
C ALA A 54 26.78 14.12 29.97
N SER A 55 26.20 14.52 31.11
CA SER A 55 24.92 14.01 31.61
C SER A 55 23.77 14.28 30.64
N MET A 56 23.70 15.50 30.10
CA MET A 56 22.69 15.86 29.08
C MET A 56 22.84 15.03 27.80
N ILE A 57 24.08 14.80 27.35
CA ILE A 57 24.35 13.96 26.19
C ILE A 57 23.96 12.50 26.50
N ALA A 58 24.32 11.97 27.65
CA ALA A 58 23.94 10.61 28.06
C ALA A 58 22.42 10.44 28.09
N LEU A 59 21.70 11.40 28.69
CA LEU A 59 20.24 11.40 28.72
C LEU A 59 19.64 11.46 27.30
N ALA A 60 20.19 12.30 26.43
CA ALA A 60 19.79 12.38 25.03
C ALA A 60 20.04 11.06 24.28
N THR A 61 21.18 10.40 24.51
CA THR A 61 21.48 9.10 23.88
C THR A 61 20.54 7.98 24.34
N VAL A 62 20.19 7.94 25.63
CA VAL A 62 19.20 6.99 26.14
C VAL A 62 17.83 7.27 25.54
N PHE A 63 17.42 8.54 25.48
CA PHE A 63 16.15 8.93 24.88
C PHE A 63 16.11 8.62 23.37
N GLN A 64 17.19 8.88 22.65
CA GLN A 64 17.34 8.52 21.24
C GLN A 64 17.31 7.00 21.04
N ALA A 65 17.96 6.22 21.91
CA ALA A 65 17.92 4.76 21.83
C ALA A 65 16.49 4.22 22.03
N VAL A 66 15.74 4.77 22.99
CA VAL A 66 14.34 4.41 23.22
C VAL A 66 13.45 4.82 22.04
N LEU A 67 13.65 6.01 21.47
CA LEU A 67 12.86 6.48 20.34
C LEU A 67 13.21 5.78 19.01
N ALA A 68 14.47 5.47 18.77
CA ALA A 68 14.93 4.78 17.55
C ALA A 68 14.39 3.34 17.47
N GLY A 69 14.04 2.74 18.62
CA GLY A 69 13.44 1.42 18.72
C GLY A 69 11.92 1.36 18.46
N GLY A 70 11.27 2.46 18.09
CA GLY A 70 9.82 2.49 17.83
C GLY A 70 9.41 1.50 16.74
N LYS A 71 8.82 0.37 17.15
CA LYS A 71 8.28 -0.66 16.24
C LYS A 71 7.14 -0.06 15.39
N GLY A 72 6.87 -0.66 14.23
CA GLY A 72 5.68 -0.38 13.40
C GLY A 72 5.62 0.91 12.59
N GLY A 73 6.33 1.99 12.94
CA GLY A 73 6.22 3.29 12.26
C GLY A 73 6.51 3.26 10.74
N ARG A 74 7.36 2.35 10.27
CA ARG A 74 7.67 2.17 8.83
C ARG A 74 6.50 1.59 8.03
N ARG A 75 5.61 0.81 8.67
CA ARG A 75 4.52 0.07 8.01
C ARG A 75 3.24 0.89 7.83
N ALA A 76 3.12 2.01 8.53
CA ALA A 76 1.94 2.89 8.52
C ALA A 76 2.21 4.29 7.93
N ASN A 77 3.39 4.52 7.35
CA ASN A 77 3.75 5.83 6.80
C ASN A 77 3.10 6.08 5.42
N GLY A 78 3.19 7.32 4.94
CA GLY A 78 2.62 7.70 3.63
C GLY A 78 3.24 6.99 2.44
N ARG A 79 4.47 6.48 2.58
CA ARG A 79 5.11 5.64 1.56
C ARG A 79 4.55 4.23 1.54
N ALA A 80 4.17 3.69 2.69
CA ALA A 80 3.66 2.33 2.88
C ALA A 80 2.19 2.22 2.48
N ILE A 81 1.33 3.10 3.00
CA ILE A 81 -0.14 3.01 2.87
C ILE A 81 -0.78 4.22 2.17
N GLY A 82 0.01 5.09 1.53
CA GLY A 82 -0.50 6.18 0.71
C GLY A 82 -1.35 7.19 1.49
N LYS A 83 -2.49 7.60 0.90
CA LYS A 83 -3.40 8.61 1.50
C LYS A 83 -3.92 8.24 2.88
N TRP A 84 -3.98 6.94 3.20
CA TRP A 84 -4.49 6.41 4.47
C TRP A 84 -3.55 6.66 5.65
N SER A 85 -2.28 7.00 5.40
CA SER A 85 -1.35 7.34 6.48
C SER A 85 -1.80 8.56 7.28
N LYS A 86 -2.57 9.48 6.66
CA LYS A 86 -3.14 10.66 7.32
C LYS A 86 -4.08 10.30 8.47
N ARG A 87 -4.67 9.09 8.43
CA ARG A 87 -5.58 8.59 9.47
C ARG A 87 -4.84 7.77 10.55
N THR A 88 -3.52 7.61 10.46
CA THR A 88 -2.74 6.85 11.45
C THR A 88 -2.63 7.63 12.75
N THR A 89 -2.89 6.95 13.87
CA THR A 89 -2.74 7.53 15.22
C THR A 89 -1.52 6.94 15.90
N ARG A 90 -0.84 7.78 16.70
CA ARG A 90 0.31 7.37 17.52
C ARG A 90 -0.05 7.55 18.98
N LYS A 91 0.05 6.48 19.78
CA LYS A 91 -0.20 6.50 21.23
C LYS A 91 1.07 6.12 21.98
N TRP A 92 1.35 6.81 23.08
CA TRP A 92 2.44 6.41 23.98
C TRP A 92 1.93 5.34 24.93
N ILE A 93 2.58 4.19 24.96
CA ILE A 93 2.27 3.09 25.88
C ILE A 93 3.33 3.11 26.98
N LEU A 94 2.94 3.60 28.17
CA LEU A 94 3.86 3.78 29.29
C LEU A 94 4.47 2.45 29.76
N SER A 95 3.71 1.37 29.72
CA SER A 95 4.16 0.03 30.15
C SER A 95 5.27 -0.55 29.28
N GLU A 96 5.33 -0.14 28.01
CA GLU A 96 6.35 -0.60 27.07
C GLU A 96 7.44 0.45 26.83
N MET A 97 7.27 1.65 27.41
CA MET A 97 8.08 2.84 27.10
C MET A 97 8.24 3.04 25.58
N SER A 98 7.16 2.77 24.83
CA SER A 98 7.17 2.72 23.38
C SER A 98 6.04 3.54 22.77
N TRP A 99 6.24 3.97 21.52
CA TRP A 99 5.16 4.48 20.70
C TRP A 99 4.46 3.31 20.01
N SER A 100 3.14 3.27 20.12
CA SER A 100 2.30 2.37 19.32
C SER A 100 1.63 3.10 18.16
N TYR A 101 1.67 2.48 16.99
CA TYR A 101 1.11 2.97 15.75
C TYR A 101 -0.13 2.16 15.35
N THR A 102 -1.30 2.81 15.38
CA THR A 102 -2.55 2.25 14.84
C THR A 102 -2.86 2.92 13.52
N ALA A 103 -2.70 2.17 12.42
CA ALA A 103 -3.12 2.57 11.09
C ALA A 103 -4.62 2.32 10.92
N TYR A 104 -5.30 3.19 10.19
CA TYR A 104 -6.70 2.98 9.80
C TYR A 104 -6.73 2.70 8.30
N THR A 105 -6.86 1.43 7.96
CA THR A 105 -6.85 0.92 6.58
C THR A 105 -8.28 0.71 6.09
N PRO A 106 -8.54 0.80 4.77
CA PRO A 106 -9.87 0.57 4.25
C PRO A 106 -10.30 -0.88 4.47
N MET A 107 -11.59 -1.06 4.70
CA MET A 107 -12.28 -2.34 4.73
C MET A 107 -13.19 -2.41 3.50
N LEU A 108 -12.86 -3.30 2.57
CA LEU A 108 -13.65 -3.52 1.38
C LEU A 108 -14.83 -4.44 1.70
N ARG A 109 -16.03 -3.87 1.78
CA ARG A 109 -17.29 -4.61 1.94
C ARG A 109 -18.13 -4.48 0.68
N LEU A 110 -18.92 -5.52 0.38
CA LEU A 110 -19.77 -5.51 -0.81
C LEU A 110 -20.80 -4.37 -0.75
N ASP A 111 -21.49 -4.23 0.39
CA ASP A 111 -22.49 -3.17 0.61
C ASP A 111 -21.92 -1.74 0.52
N SER A 112 -20.65 -1.55 0.89
CA SER A 112 -19.97 -0.25 0.81
C SER A 112 -19.52 0.03 -0.62
N LEU A 113 -19.04 -1.00 -1.33
CA LEU A 113 -18.64 -0.92 -2.72
C LEU A 113 -19.83 -0.53 -3.61
N GLU A 114 -20.99 -1.15 -3.43
CA GLU A 114 -22.20 -0.86 -4.21
C GLU A 114 -22.68 0.57 -4.04
N ARG A 115 -22.77 1.04 -2.79
CA ARG A 115 -23.17 2.42 -2.49
C ARG A 115 -22.24 3.43 -3.16
N GLN A 116 -20.93 3.23 -3.03
CA GLN A 116 -19.94 4.13 -3.62
C GLN A 116 -19.99 4.10 -5.16
N LEU A 117 -20.29 2.95 -5.73
CA LEU A 117 -20.38 2.78 -7.17
C LEU A 117 -21.63 3.45 -7.76
N ASP A 118 -22.79 3.27 -7.12
CA ASP A 118 -24.02 3.97 -7.48
C ASP A 118 -23.86 5.50 -7.37
N ASP A 119 -23.21 5.97 -6.31
CA ASP A 119 -22.93 7.40 -6.13
C ASP A 119 -21.96 7.93 -7.18
N ALA A 120 -20.92 7.17 -7.54
CA ALA A 120 -19.97 7.55 -8.58
C ALA A 120 -20.64 7.63 -9.95
N ILE A 121 -21.46 6.65 -10.31
CA ILE A 121 -22.21 6.64 -11.58
C ILE A 121 -23.22 7.79 -11.61
N ARG A 122 -23.91 8.07 -10.51
CA ARG A 122 -24.82 9.22 -10.41
C ARG A 122 -24.09 10.55 -10.61
N LYS A 123 -22.90 10.70 -10.03
CA LYS A 123 -22.07 11.91 -10.22
C LYS A 123 -21.69 12.09 -11.69
N LEU A 124 -21.24 11.03 -12.36
CA LEU A 124 -20.90 11.08 -13.78
C LEU A 124 -22.09 11.51 -14.64
N LYS A 125 -23.27 10.91 -14.44
CA LYS A 125 -24.50 11.30 -15.17
C LYS A 125 -24.86 12.77 -14.97
N ASN A 126 -24.78 13.25 -13.73
CA ASN A 126 -25.07 14.65 -13.40
C ASN A 126 -24.06 15.63 -14.02
N GLU A 127 -22.80 15.22 -14.19
CA GLU A 127 -21.76 16.02 -14.83
C GLU A 127 -21.94 16.07 -16.36
N GLU A 128 -22.31 14.94 -16.97
CA GLU A 128 -22.64 14.87 -18.39
C GLU A 128 -23.84 15.75 -18.74
N GLU A 129 -24.89 15.79 -17.90
CA GLU A 129 -26.07 16.66 -18.10
C GLU A 129 -25.77 18.15 -17.95
N LYS A 130 -24.74 18.53 -17.19
CA LYS A 130 -24.34 19.95 -17.03
C LYS A 130 -23.55 20.48 -18.22
N LYS A 131 -22.75 19.62 -18.86
CA LYS A 131 -21.88 19.97 -19.99
C LYS A 131 -22.61 20.60 -21.20
N PRO A 132 -23.82 20.18 -21.63
CA PRO A 132 -24.50 20.80 -22.77
C PRO A 132 -24.94 22.26 -22.54
N ARG A 133 -25.03 22.75 -21.29
CA ARG A 133 -25.45 24.14 -21.02
C ARG A 133 -24.33 25.18 -21.10
N GLU A 134 -23.07 24.78 -21.00
CA GLU A 134 -21.94 25.72 -21.12
C GLU A 134 -21.44 25.84 -22.57
N GLU A 135 -21.45 24.76 -23.35
CA GLU A 135 -21.08 24.79 -24.76
C GLU A 135 -22.09 25.56 -25.63
N GLU A 136 -23.37 25.61 -25.23
CA GLU A 136 -24.39 26.41 -25.93
C GLU A 136 -24.26 27.92 -25.63
N LYS A 137 -23.73 28.31 -24.46
CA LYS A 137 -23.46 29.72 -24.13
C LYS A 137 -22.19 30.28 -24.78
N GLN A 138 -21.31 29.44 -25.31
CA GLN A 138 -20.09 29.86 -26.02
C GLN A 138 -20.23 29.91 -27.55
N LYS A 139 -21.40 29.53 -28.11
CA LYS A 139 -21.67 29.59 -29.57
C LYS A 139 -22.42 30.83 -30.05
N LEU A 140 -22.49 31.91 -29.26
CA LEU A 140 -22.97 33.20 -29.77
C LEU A 140 -21.78 34.09 -30.17
N PRO A 141 -21.52 34.33 -31.47
CA PRO A 141 -20.52 35.32 -31.86
C PRO A 141 -21.02 36.72 -31.45
N PRO A 142 -20.17 37.60 -30.89
CA PRO A 142 -20.53 39.00 -30.75
C PRO A 142 -20.73 39.56 -32.17
N LEU A 143 -21.96 40.00 -32.45
CA LEU A 143 -22.25 40.81 -33.64
C LEU A 143 -21.42 42.09 -33.56
N LEU A 144 -20.26 42.08 -34.21
CA LEU A 144 -19.55 43.30 -34.53
C LEU A 144 -20.38 44.08 -35.57
N PRO A 145 -20.61 45.39 -35.37
CA PRO A 145 -21.32 46.20 -36.34
C PRO A 145 -20.52 46.30 -37.64
N ALA A 146 -21.23 46.25 -38.77
CA ALA A 146 -20.73 46.21 -40.15
C ALA A 146 -20.03 47.51 -40.64
N SER A 147 -19.39 48.28 -39.77
CA SER A 147 -18.78 49.58 -40.12
C SER A 147 -17.26 49.66 -39.95
N ALA A 148 -16.57 48.57 -39.61
CA ALA A 148 -15.10 48.57 -39.44
C ALA A 148 -14.34 47.81 -40.55
N LEU A 149 -14.91 47.73 -41.75
CA LEU A 149 -14.32 47.03 -42.90
C LEU A 149 -13.90 48.04 -43.99
N VAL A 150 -13.02 48.99 -43.67
CA VAL A 150 -12.24 49.70 -44.69
C VAL A 150 -10.90 50.12 -44.09
N ARG A 151 -9.83 49.88 -44.86
CA ARG A 151 -8.44 50.34 -44.70
C ARG A 151 -7.52 49.42 -43.90
N PHE A 152 -6.87 48.49 -44.60
CA PHE A 152 -5.48 48.67 -45.07
C PHE A 152 -4.93 47.30 -45.47
N LEU A 153 -4.91 47.03 -46.77
CA LEU A 153 -3.84 46.22 -47.35
C LEU A 153 -2.81 47.20 -47.92
N PRO A 154 -1.53 46.87 -47.82
CA PRO A 154 -0.77 46.80 -49.06
C PRO A 154 0.05 45.51 -49.20
N SER A 155 0.28 45.22 -50.47
CA SER A 155 0.96 44.07 -51.08
C SER A 155 2.45 43.93 -50.73
N ASP A 156 2.90 42.71 -51.06
CA ASP A 156 4.25 42.29 -51.42
C ASP A 156 5.30 42.19 -50.31
N VAL A 157 5.88 40.98 -50.18
CA VAL A 157 7.32 40.70 -50.35
C VAL A 157 7.58 39.19 -50.20
N VAL A 158 7.90 38.59 -51.35
CA VAL A 158 8.90 37.54 -51.65
C VAL A 158 9.80 37.08 -50.48
N GLY A 159 9.94 35.75 -50.33
CA GLY A 159 11.27 35.14 -50.21
C GLY A 159 11.64 34.34 -48.94
N SER A 160 11.75 33.02 -49.14
CA SER A 160 12.81 32.11 -48.64
C SER A 160 12.64 31.33 -47.31
N PRO A 161 13.21 30.10 -47.23
CA PRO A 161 12.81 29.02 -46.33
C PRO A 161 13.82 28.79 -45.20
N ILE A 162 13.36 28.54 -43.96
CA ILE A 162 14.25 28.10 -42.87
C ILE A 162 13.54 27.07 -41.96
N GLU A 163 14.23 25.92 -41.83
CA GLU A 163 14.24 24.96 -40.72
C GLU A 163 13.10 23.95 -40.54
N ALA A 164 13.30 22.84 -41.26
CA ALA A 164 12.99 21.50 -40.77
C ALA A 164 13.74 21.22 -39.44
N ARG A 165 13.16 21.64 -38.31
CA ARG A 165 13.59 21.18 -37.00
C ARG A 165 12.88 19.87 -36.69
N ARG A 166 13.58 18.78 -36.99
CA ARG A 166 13.32 17.42 -36.51
C ARG A 166 13.17 17.48 -34.99
N VAL A 167 11.93 17.57 -34.51
CA VAL A 167 11.60 17.31 -33.12
C VAL A 167 11.76 15.80 -32.96
N GLU A 168 12.96 15.38 -32.58
CA GLU A 168 13.11 14.16 -31.80
C GLU A 168 12.15 14.30 -30.63
N ALA A 169 11.04 13.55 -30.70
CA ALA A 169 10.16 13.32 -29.59
C ALA A 169 11.03 12.68 -28.49
N ARG A 170 11.61 13.52 -27.64
CA ARG A 170 12.08 13.13 -26.31
C ARG A 170 10.88 12.44 -25.68
N LYS A 171 10.94 11.11 -25.59
CA LYS A 171 10.12 10.31 -24.69
C LYS A 171 10.21 11.01 -23.34
N ALA A 172 9.17 11.74 -22.97
CA ALA A 172 9.04 12.23 -21.62
C ALA A 172 9.17 11.01 -20.70
N PRO A 173 9.96 11.07 -19.61
CA PRO A 173 9.96 10.02 -18.61
C PRO A 173 8.50 9.79 -18.21
N ILE A 174 8.02 8.56 -18.39
CA ILE A 174 6.73 8.14 -17.87
C ILE A 174 6.81 8.46 -16.36
N PRO A 175 5.88 9.27 -15.80
CA PRO A 175 5.93 9.59 -14.39
C PRO A 175 5.94 8.29 -13.60
N ASP A 176 7.01 8.06 -12.84
CA ASP A 176 7.19 6.88 -12.01
C ASP A 176 5.92 6.66 -11.21
N VAL A 177 5.18 5.60 -11.54
CA VAL A 177 4.04 5.18 -10.74
C VAL A 177 4.58 4.92 -9.34
N PRO A 178 4.06 5.60 -8.30
CA PRO A 178 4.54 5.36 -6.95
C PRO A 178 4.30 3.90 -6.60
N SER A 179 5.37 3.11 -6.57
CA SER A 179 5.34 1.73 -6.12
C SER A 179 5.14 1.76 -4.60
N TYR A 180 3.91 1.51 -4.17
CA TYR A 180 3.57 1.39 -2.76
C TYR A 180 3.91 -0.03 -2.28
N PRO A 181 4.58 -0.17 -1.11
CA PRO A 181 4.79 -1.47 -0.49
C PRO A 181 3.48 -2.22 -0.14
N ALA A 182 2.38 -1.49 0.09
CA ALA A 182 1.07 -2.10 0.25
C ALA A 182 0.50 -2.54 -1.10
N THR A 183 0.51 -3.85 -1.36
CA THR A 183 0.01 -4.44 -2.61
C THR A 183 -1.48 -4.23 -2.83
N TRP A 184 -2.27 -4.07 -1.77
CA TRP A 184 -3.70 -3.74 -1.89
C TRP A 184 -3.97 -2.35 -2.50
N LEU A 185 -3.01 -1.42 -2.45
CA LEU A 185 -3.14 -0.15 -3.17
C LEU A 185 -3.00 -0.35 -4.68
N ALA A 186 -2.14 -1.29 -5.10
CA ALA A 186 -2.01 -1.66 -6.51
C ALA A 186 -3.32 -2.29 -7.00
N LEU A 187 -3.93 -3.18 -6.19
CA LEU A 187 -5.26 -3.71 -6.49
C LEU A 187 -6.28 -2.60 -6.73
N TYR A 188 -6.39 -1.63 -5.82
CA TYR A 188 -7.35 -0.52 -5.96
C TYR A 188 -7.09 0.32 -7.19
N LYS A 189 -5.83 0.50 -7.57
CA LYS A 189 -5.47 1.19 -8.79
C LYS A 189 -5.87 0.39 -10.03
N THR A 190 -5.55 -0.90 -10.09
CA THR A 190 -5.88 -1.79 -11.21
C THR A 190 -7.40 -1.91 -11.40
N THR A 191 -8.16 -1.91 -10.31
CA THR A 191 -9.62 -2.02 -10.35
C THR A 191 -10.34 -0.66 -10.40
N GLY A 192 -9.63 0.47 -10.49
CA GLY A 192 -10.24 1.81 -10.57
C GLY A 192 -10.90 2.32 -9.27
N LEU A 193 -10.63 1.68 -8.13
CA LEU A 193 -11.15 2.03 -6.80
C LEU A 193 -10.32 3.12 -6.10
N GLU A 194 -9.25 3.62 -6.73
CA GLU A 194 -8.34 4.60 -6.12
C GLU A 194 -9.03 5.91 -5.70
N ASN A 195 -10.10 6.28 -6.42
CA ASN A 195 -10.88 7.51 -6.21
C ASN A 195 -11.95 7.37 -5.13
N PHE A 196 -12.14 6.17 -4.58
CA PHE A 196 -13.06 5.94 -3.49
C PHE A 196 -12.41 6.32 -2.15
N ASP A 197 -13.10 7.17 -1.40
CA ASP A 197 -12.65 7.76 -0.13
C ASP A 197 -13.53 7.34 1.07
N GLU A 198 -14.67 6.72 0.78
CA GLU A 198 -15.75 6.44 1.75
C GLU A 198 -15.83 4.97 2.12
N PHE A 199 -14.66 4.31 2.15
CA PHE A 199 -14.56 2.97 2.73
C PHE A 199 -14.69 3.02 4.24
N ASP A 200 -15.32 1.99 4.78
CA ASP A 200 -15.24 1.68 6.21
C ASP A 200 -13.76 1.53 6.60
N LEU A 201 -13.39 1.99 7.78
CA LEU A 201 -12.02 1.91 8.27
C LEU A 201 -11.88 0.82 9.32
N MET A 202 -10.85 0.00 9.18
CA MET A 202 -10.47 -0.96 10.20
C MET A 202 -9.16 -0.50 10.88
N PRO A 203 -9.12 -0.43 12.23
CA PRO A 203 -7.89 -0.17 12.94
C PRO A 203 -6.97 -1.39 12.88
N VAL A 204 -5.72 -1.18 12.49
CA VAL A 204 -4.65 -2.19 12.43
C VAL A 204 -3.44 -1.69 13.20
N THR A 205 -3.02 -2.42 14.23
CA THR A 205 -1.83 -2.06 15.00
C THR A 205 -0.57 -2.51 14.26
N ALA A 206 0.17 -1.55 13.71
CA ALA A 206 1.30 -1.79 12.82
C ALA A 206 2.53 -2.38 13.53
N ASP A 207 2.62 -2.21 14.86
CA ASP A 207 3.74 -2.65 15.69
C ASP A 207 3.80 -4.16 15.86
N TYR A 208 2.63 -4.81 15.86
CA TYR A 208 2.47 -6.24 16.07
C TYR A 208 2.34 -7.02 14.77
N LEU A 209 2.53 -6.35 13.62
CA LEU A 209 2.51 -7.06 12.34
C LEU A 209 3.74 -7.98 12.24
N PRO A 210 3.57 -9.19 11.69
CA PRO A 210 4.70 -10.10 11.40
C PRO A 210 5.72 -9.44 10.47
N GLU A 211 6.98 -9.88 10.53
CA GLU A 211 8.07 -9.36 9.70
C GLU A 211 7.80 -9.44 8.19
N ASP A 212 7.02 -10.44 7.77
CA ASP A 212 6.62 -10.66 6.39
C ASP A 212 5.78 -9.51 5.80
N PHE A 213 5.20 -8.64 6.64
CA PHE A 213 4.41 -7.49 6.20
C PHE A 213 5.25 -6.22 6.14
N VAL A 214 5.41 -5.68 4.94
CA VAL A 214 6.11 -4.41 4.70
C VAL A 214 5.23 -3.19 4.98
N ALA A 215 3.90 -3.36 4.93
CA ALA A 215 2.90 -2.33 5.17
C ALA A 215 1.68 -2.89 5.92
N ALA A 216 0.88 -2.01 6.51
CA ALA A 216 -0.36 -2.42 7.16
C ALA A 216 -1.35 -3.04 6.15
N PRO A 217 -1.89 -4.25 6.42
CA PRO A 217 -2.86 -4.89 5.54
C PRO A 217 -4.20 -4.16 5.57
N ALA A 218 -4.93 -4.20 4.45
CA ALA A 218 -6.33 -3.83 4.38
C ALA A 218 -7.21 -5.07 4.63
N SER A 219 -8.45 -4.84 5.08
CA SER A 219 -9.43 -5.90 5.28
C SER A 219 -10.39 -5.94 4.09
N ALA A 220 -10.90 -7.11 3.75
CA ALA A 220 -11.87 -7.24 2.68
C ALA A 220 -12.77 -8.46 2.88
N GLU A 221 -14.01 -8.35 2.45
CA GLU A 221 -14.89 -9.50 2.26
C GLU A 221 -14.48 -10.26 1.00
N VAL A 222 -14.51 -11.60 1.09
CA VAL A 222 -14.15 -12.46 -0.05
C VAL A 222 -15.04 -12.17 -1.26
N GLY A 223 -16.35 -11.98 -1.05
CA GLY A 223 -17.28 -11.61 -2.11
C GLY A 223 -16.90 -10.32 -2.83
N ALA A 224 -16.48 -9.30 -2.08
CA ALA A 224 -16.03 -8.04 -2.66
C ALA A 224 -14.75 -8.20 -3.50
N ILE A 225 -13.80 -9.03 -3.05
CA ILE A 225 -12.59 -9.36 -3.83
C ILE A 225 -12.97 -10.07 -5.14
N VAL A 226 -13.88 -11.04 -5.07
CA VAL A 226 -14.34 -11.79 -6.26
C VAL A 226 -15.00 -10.83 -7.27
N VAL A 227 -15.84 -9.91 -6.81
CA VAL A 227 -16.49 -8.90 -7.66
C VAL A 227 -15.48 -8.01 -8.38
N ILE A 228 -14.56 -7.41 -7.63
CA ILE A 228 -13.59 -6.47 -8.23
C ILE A 228 -12.63 -7.19 -9.17
N ALA A 229 -12.27 -8.44 -8.85
CA ALA A 229 -11.44 -9.26 -9.72
C ALA A 229 -12.22 -9.61 -10.99
N ALA A 230 -13.47 -10.07 -10.87
CA ALA A 230 -14.34 -10.41 -12.00
C ALA A 230 -14.49 -9.22 -12.95
N ALA A 231 -14.77 -8.03 -12.42
CA ALA A 231 -14.86 -6.80 -13.19
C ALA A 231 -13.54 -6.46 -13.90
N ALA A 232 -12.40 -6.71 -13.26
CA ALA A 232 -11.07 -6.50 -13.84
C ALA A 232 -10.67 -7.54 -14.91
N GLY A 233 -11.52 -8.53 -15.19
CA GLY A 233 -11.28 -9.52 -16.24
C GLY A 233 -10.54 -10.76 -15.74
N VAL A 234 -11.18 -11.54 -14.86
CA VAL A 234 -10.68 -12.87 -14.47
C VAL A 234 -10.67 -13.81 -15.68
N GLN A 235 -9.54 -14.43 -15.93
CA GLN A 235 -9.38 -15.49 -16.92
C GLN A 235 -9.63 -16.86 -16.32
N ARG A 236 -9.14 -17.06 -15.09
CA ARG A 236 -9.18 -18.35 -14.41
C ARG A 236 -9.40 -18.14 -12.92
N LEU A 237 -10.39 -18.85 -12.39
CA LEU A 237 -10.57 -19.08 -10.97
C LEU A 237 -10.19 -20.53 -10.69
N ASP A 238 -9.11 -20.73 -9.95
CA ASP A 238 -8.71 -22.06 -9.50
C ASP A 238 -9.25 -22.29 -8.09
N VAL A 239 -10.19 -23.23 -7.96
CA VAL A 239 -10.75 -23.67 -6.68
C VAL A 239 -10.30 -25.10 -6.52
N ASP A 240 -9.04 -25.28 -6.18
CA ASP A 240 -8.50 -26.62 -5.97
C ASP A 240 -8.99 -27.17 -4.61
N THR A 241 -9.20 -28.48 -4.54
CA THR A 241 -10.03 -29.10 -3.49
C THR A 241 -9.49 -28.94 -2.06
N ASP A 242 -8.19 -28.65 -1.91
CA ASP A 242 -7.48 -28.59 -0.63
C ASP A 242 -6.68 -27.29 -0.42
N LEU A 243 -6.66 -26.39 -1.42
CA LEU A 243 -5.86 -25.15 -1.42
C LEU A 243 -6.77 -23.94 -1.67
N TYR A 244 -6.53 -22.88 -0.90
CA TYR A 244 -7.23 -21.60 -1.01
C TYR A 244 -7.37 -21.13 -2.47
N PRO A 245 -8.48 -20.46 -2.83
CA PRO A 245 -8.74 -20.09 -4.22
C PRO A 245 -7.67 -19.15 -4.77
N VAL A 246 -7.38 -19.30 -6.05
CA VAL A 246 -6.45 -18.44 -6.79
C VAL A 246 -7.20 -17.81 -7.96
N ILE A 247 -7.17 -16.48 -8.02
CA ILE A 247 -7.81 -15.70 -9.08
C ILE A 247 -6.73 -15.15 -10.00
N ILE A 248 -6.79 -15.52 -11.28
CA ILE A 248 -5.83 -15.08 -12.31
C ILE A 248 -6.60 -14.25 -13.33
N GLY A 249 -6.22 -12.98 -13.47
CA GLY A 249 -6.76 -12.04 -14.46
C GLY A 249 -5.76 -11.71 -15.57
N CYS A 250 -6.21 -10.91 -16.55
CA CYS A 250 -5.32 -10.41 -17.60
C CYS A 250 -4.33 -9.39 -16.96
N GLY A 251 -3.17 -9.84 -16.46
CA GLY A 251 -2.10 -8.99 -15.89
C GLY A 251 -2.03 -8.92 -14.37
N PHE A 252 -2.85 -9.68 -13.64
CA PHE A 252 -2.76 -9.77 -12.18
C PHE A 252 -3.09 -11.17 -11.66
N GLN A 253 -2.68 -11.43 -10.43
CA GLN A 253 -3.01 -12.65 -9.69
C GLN A 253 -3.35 -12.27 -8.24
N PHE A 254 -4.42 -12.85 -7.73
CA PHE A 254 -4.87 -12.72 -6.35
C PHE A 254 -4.92 -14.11 -5.71
N ASP A 255 -4.08 -14.31 -4.70
CA ASP A 255 -3.98 -15.59 -4.00
C ASP A 255 -4.51 -15.45 -2.58
N PHE A 256 -5.40 -16.36 -2.18
CA PHE A 256 -5.72 -16.53 -0.77
C PHE A 256 -4.73 -17.51 -0.14
N ARG A 257 -4.25 -17.23 1.08
CA ARG A 257 -3.29 -18.09 1.80
C ARG A 257 -3.56 -18.04 3.30
N GLN A 258 -3.27 -19.13 4.02
CA GLN A 258 -3.31 -19.12 5.49
C GLN A 258 -2.02 -18.50 6.03
N HIS A 259 -2.16 -17.48 6.88
CA HIS A 259 -1.08 -16.93 7.69
C HIS A 259 -1.23 -17.40 9.15
N PRO A 260 -0.15 -17.85 9.82
CA PRO A 260 -0.24 -18.42 11.16
C PRO A 260 -0.80 -17.46 12.22
N VAL A 261 -0.55 -16.15 12.07
CA VAL A 261 -0.96 -15.12 13.06
C VAL A 261 -2.24 -14.38 12.65
N LEU A 262 -2.48 -14.21 11.35
CA LEU A 262 -3.50 -13.29 10.84
C LEU A 262 -4.70 -14.03 10.23
N GLY A 263 -4.66 -15.36 10.17
CA GLY A 263 -5.71 -16.15 9.54
C GLY A 263 -5.58 -16.13 8.01
N VAL A 264 -6.70 -16.13 7.31
CA VAL A 264 -6.72 -16.09 5.85
C VAL A 264 -6.33 -14.69 5.37
N ILE A 265 -5.29 -14.62 4.53
CA ILE A 265 -4.81 -13.39 3.91
C ILE A 265 -4.95 -13.47 2.39
N GLY A 266 -5.22 -12.33 1.75
CA GLY A 266 -5.17 -12.18 0.31
C GLY A 266 -3.89 -11.48 -0.12
N ALA A 267 -3.19 -12.05 -1.11
CA ALA A 267 -1.99 -11.48 -1.70
C ALA A 267 -2.27 -11.10 -3.15
N PHE A 268 -2.23 -9.80 -3.44
CA PHE A 268 -2.31 -9.28 -4.80
C PHE A 268 -0.90 -9.15 -5.40
N SER A 269 -0.75 -9.60 -6.65
CA SER A 269 0.46 -9.43 -7.44
C SER A 269 0.09 -8.97 -8.85
N GLU A 270 0.79 -7.96 -9.33
CA GLU A 270 0.65 -7.45 -10.69
C GLU A 270 1.76 -8.05 -11.56
N HIS A 271 1.38 -8.57 -12.72
CA HIS A 271 2.30 -9.11 -13.70
C HIS A 271 2.38 -8.13 -14.86
N HIS A 272 3.47 -7.37 -14.95
CA HIS A 272 3.76 -6.59 -16.15
C HIS A 272 4.10 -7.55 -17.29
N THR A 273 3.13 -7.83 -18.14
CA THR A 273 3.42 -8.38 -19.47
C THR A 273 4.37 -7.41 -20.18
N ARG A 274 5.41 -7.96 -20.82
CA ARG A 274 6.51 -7.21 -21.46
C ARG A 274 6.03 -6.23 -22.54
N ASP A 275 4.81 -6.42 -23.02
CA ASP A 275 4.10 -5.46 -23.85
C ASP A 275 3.40 -4.46 -22.93
N ASN A 276 3.75 -3.17 -23.06
CA ASN A 276 3.21 -2.03 -22.30
C ASN A 276 1.69 -1.79 -22.49
N ASN A 277 0.92 -2.84 -22.78
CA ASN A 277 -0.52 -2.80 -22.80
C ASN A 277 -0.99 -2.64 -21.36
N ILE A 278 -1.20 -1.38 -20.97
CA ILE A 278 -1.91 -0.98 -19.76
C ILE A 278 -3.22 -1.78 -19.75
N THR A 279 -3.38 -2.64 -18.76
CA THR A 279 -4.64 -3.34 -18.55
C THR A 279 -5.73 -2.29 -18.35
N PRO A 280 -6.76 -2.24 -19.20
CA PRO A 280 -7.79 -1.22 -19.09
C PRO A 280 -8.45 -1.36 -17.72
N THR A 281 -8.42 -0.29 -16.94
CA THR A 281 -9.18 -0.20 -15.69
C THR A 281 -10.65 -0.48 -16.01
N PRO A 282 -11.33 -1.35 -15.24
CA PRO A 282 -12.72 -1.68 -15.49
C PRO A 282 -13.58 -0.42 -15.38
N SER A 283 -14.60 -0.31 -16.25
CA SER A 283 -15.55 0.80 -16.15
C SER A 283 -16.42 0.63 -14.89
N LEU A 284 -16.97 1.74 -14.39
CA LEU A 284 -17.83 1.70 -13.22
C LEU A 284 -19.10 0.86 -13.47
N GLU A 285 -19.60 0.86 -14.71
CA GLU A 285 -20.73 0.03 -15.12
C GLU A 285 -20.40 -1.46 -15.01
N LYS A 286 -19.19 -1.87 -15.44
CA LYS A 286 -18.74 -3.26 -15.32
C LYS A 286 -18.56 -3.70 -13.88
N LEU A 287 -18.02 -2.82 -13.03
CA LEU A 287 -17.95 -3.08 -11.59
C LEU A 287 -19.35 -3.26 -10.99
N ARG A 288 -20.34 -2.53 -11.50
CA ARG A 288 -21.71 -2.54 -10.99
C ARG A 288 -22.41 -3.82 -11.40
N GLU A 289 -22.30 -4.16 -12.67
CA GLU A 289 -22.78 -5.42 -13.23
C GLU A 289 -22.18 -6.60 -12.46
N ALA A 290 -20.85 -6.60 -12.24
CA ALA A 290 -20.19 -7.64 -11.46
C ALA A 290 -20.71 -7.74 -10.01
N SER A 291 -21.00 -6.61 -9.36
CA SER A 291 -21.57 -6.58 -8.01
C SER A 291 -22.99 -7.15 -7.98
N LEU A 292 -23.82 -6.76 -8.94
CA LEU A 292 -25.19 -7.27 -9.10
C LEU A 292 -25.17 -8.79 -9.33
N HIS A 293 -24.28 -9.27 -10.21
CA HIS A 293 -24.10 -10.70 -10.48
C HIS A 293 -23.67 -11.47 -9.23
N ALA A 294 -22.79 -10.91 -8.40
CA ALA A 294 -22.39 -11.55 -7.14
C ALA A 294 -23.51 -11.65 -6.10
N ASN A 295 -24.50 -10.76 -6.17
CA ASN A 295 -25.73 -10.85 -5.37
C ASN A 295 -26.79 -11.79 -5.99
N GLY A 296 -26.48 -12.45 -7.10
CA GLY A 296 -27.39 -13.37 -7.78
C GLY A 296 -28.41 -12.70 -8.71
N LEU A 297 -28.27 -11.40 -8.98
CA LEU A 297 -29.06 -10.72 -10.01
C LEU A 297 -28.43 -11.00 -11.37
N ILE A 298 -29.13 -11.71 -12.25
CA ILE A 298 -28.65 -12.00 -13.60
C ILE A 298 -29.58 -11.28 -14.58
N GLU A 299 -29.06 -10.27 -15.30
CA GLU A 299 -29.83 -9.64 -16.37
C GLU A 299 -29.87 -10.57 -17.58
N LEU A 300 -31.06 -11.03 -17.94
CA LEU A 300 -31.28 -11.79 -19.17
C LEU A 300 -31.31 -10.83 -20.36
N GLN A 301 -30.57 -11.18 -21.42
CA GLN A 301 -30.32 -10.36 -22.62
C GLN A 301 -31.60 -9.91 -23.39
N ASP A 302 -32.79 -10.39 -23.02
CA ASP A 302 -34.06 -10.11 -23.70
C ASP A 302 -34.88 -8.96 -23.07
N GLY A 303 -34.30 -8.14 -22.18
CA GLY A 303 -35.00 -6.99 -21.59
C GLY A 303 -36.18 -7.34 -20.68
N LYS A 304 -36.41 -8.64 -20.45
CA LYS A 304 -37.25 -9.17 -19.38
C LYS A 304 -36.33 -9.49 -18.22
N SER A 305 -36.19 -8.52 -17.30
CA SER A 305 -35.64 -8.82 -15.98
C SER A 305 -36.50 -9.94 -15.39
N ALA A 306 -35.95 -11.14 -15.32
CA ALA A 306 -36.52 -12.15 -14.47
C ALA A 306 -36.11 -11.74 -13.06
N ASP A 307 -37.03 -11.16 -12.29
CA ASP A 307 -37.01 -11.21 -10.82
C ASP A 307 -37.20 -12.68 -10.38
N GLY A 308 -36.36 -13.58 -10.90
CA GLY A 308 -36.12 -14.86 -10.31
C GLY A 308 -35.18 -14.58 -9.16
N ILE A 309 -35.73 -14.19 -8.01
CA ILE A 309 -35.02 -14.32 -6.74
C ILE A 309 -34.68 -15.80 -6.65
N ILE A 310 -33.45 -16.16 -7.03
CA ILE A 310 -32.87 -17.43 -6.61
C ILE A 310 -32.65 -17.20 -5.12
N GLU A 311 -33.65 -17.53 -4.31
CA GLU A 311 -33.53 -17.55 -2.85
C GLU A 311 -32.42 -18.54 -2.51
N THR A 312 -31.19 -18.04 -2.45
CA THR A 312 -30.13 -18.71 -1.73
C THR A 312 -30.55 -18.62 -0.27
N HIS A 313 -31.14 -19.72 0.22
CA HIS A 313 -31.57 -19.85 1.60
C HIS A 313 -30.50 -19.29 2.53
N ARG A 314 -30.79 -18.15 3.14
CA ARG A 314 -29.97 -17.52 4.17
C ARG A 314 -29.91 -18.51 5.33
N THR A 315 -28.82 -19.27 5.39
CA THR A 315 -28.51 -20.12 6.53
C THR A 315 -27.66 -19.29 7.48
N ASP A 316 -28.19 -19.01 8.67
CA ASP A 316 -27.54 -18.22 9.73
C ASP A 316 -26.38 -18.99 10.41
N HIS A 317 -25.59 -19.72 9.64
CA HIS A 317 -24.43 -20.47 10.12
C HIS A 317 -23.18 -20.13 9.31
N PRO A 318 -22.05 -19.79 9.95
CA PRO A 318 -20.78 -19.59 9.24
C PRO A 318 -20.22 -20.96 8.89
N LEU A 319 -20.67 -21.52 7.77
CA LEU A 319 -20.12 -22.76 7.22
C LEU A 319 -19.70 -22.52 5.78
N PHE A 320 -18.38 -22.54 5.60
CA PHE A 320 -17.71 -22.78 4.33
C PHE A 320 -18.23 -24.09 3.74
N LEU A 321 -19.28 -24.01 2.92
CA LEU A 321 -19.67 -25.08 2.01
C LEU A 321 -19.98 -24.45 0.67
N LEU A 322 -18.94 -24.26 -0.12
CA LEU A 322 -19.09 -24.29 -1.58
C LEU A 322 -19.70 -25.65 -1.90
N HIS A 323 -20.99 -25.66 -2.26
CA HIS A 323 -21.67 -26.87 -2.70
C HIS A 323 -20.89 -27.49 -3.87
N PRO A 324 -20.63 -28.81 -3.89
CA PRO A 324 -19.75 -29.46 -4.87
C PRO A 324 -20.38 -29.64 -6.27
N VAL A 325 -21.48 -28.93 -6.59
CA VAL A 325 -22.31 -29.21 -7.77
C VAL A 325 -21.98 -28.34 -8.98
N TYR A 326 -21.18 -27.27 -8.84
CA TYR A 326 -20.79 -26.44 -9.98
C TYR A 326 -19.29 -26.58 -10.31
N ARG A 327 -18.92 -27.74 -10.86
CA ARG A 327 -17.71 -27.90 -11.69
C ARG A 327 -17.96 -27.26 -13.07
N HIS A 328 -18.16 -25.95 -13.10
CA HIS A 328 -17.95 -25.19 -14.32
C HIS A 328 -16.76 -24.29 -14.08
N VAL A 329 -15.65 -24.63 -14.74
CA VAL A 329 -14.62 -23.64 -15.07
C VAL A 329 -15.35 -22.57 -15.86
N ILE A 330 -15.65 -21.43 -15.22
CA ILE A 330 -16.04 -20.23 -15.94
C ILE A 330 -14.77 -19.81 -16.69
N LYS A 331 -14.61 -20.34 -17.90
CA LYS A 331 -13.69 -19.78 -18.88
C LYS A 331 -14.33 -18.47 -19.31
N GLY A 332 -13.87 -17.35 -18.74
CA GLY A 332 -14.12 -16.06 -19.35
C GLY A 332 -13.45 -16.10 -20.72
N THR A 333 -14.24 -16.27 -21.78
CA THR A 333 -13.71 -16.34 -23.15
C THR A 333 -13.26 -14.99 -23.70
N ASP A 334 -13.46 -13.89 -22.95
CA ASP A 334 -13.24 -12.56 -23.48
C ASP A 334 -12.31 -11.73 -22.56
N CYS A 335 -10.99 -11.96 -22.65
CA CYS A 335 -10.11 -10.79 -22.64
C CYS A 335 -10.39 -10.11 -24.00
N PHE A 336 -11.29 -9.12 -24.02
CA PHE A 336 -11.50 -8.25 -25.18
C PHE A 336 -10.17 -7.55 -25.50
N LEU A 337 -9.39 -8.15 -26.38
CA LEU A 337 -8.36 -7.44 -27.14
C LEU A 337 -9.07 -6.34 -27.94
N PRO A 338 -8.56 -5.10 -27.97
CA PRO A 338 -9.16 -4.07 -28.82
C PRO A 338 -9.15 -4.56 -30.27
N ASP A 339 -10.30 -4.45 -30.93
CA ASP A 339 -10.54 -4.88 -32.31
C ASP A 339 -9.44 -4.36 -33.26
N SER A 340 -8.53 -5.24 -33.64
CA SER A 340 -7.72 -5.03 -34.85
C SER A 340 -8.42 -5.73 -36.00
N HIS A 341 -9.02 -4.93 -36.88
CA HIS A 341 -9.62 -5.36 -38.14
C HIS A 341 -8.82 -6.46 -38.87
N SER A 342 -9.50 -7.59 -39.11
CA SER A 342 -9.50 -8.39 -40.34
C SER A 342 -8.25 -8.38 -41.22
N SER A 343 -7.58 -9.54 -41.33
CA SER A 343 -7.10 -10.09 -42.62
C SER A 343 -6.72 -11.57 -42.51
N ASN A 344 -7.60 -12.43 -43.04
CA ASN A 344 -7.35 -13.73 -43.69
C ASN A 344 -6.14 -14.59 -43.27
N ALA A 345 -6.43 -15.74 -42.64
CA ALA A 345 -5.58 -16.93 -42.77
C ALA A 345 -6.43 -18.20 -42.89
N LYS A 346 -6.24 -18.87 -44.03
CA LYS A 346 -6.82 -20.15 -44.48
C LYS A 346 -6.69 -21.26 -43.42
N GLN A 347 -7.77 -22.00 -43.22
CA GLN A 347 -7.73 -23.37 -42.69
C GLN A 347 -6.92 -24.27 -43.62
N VAL A 348 -5.89 -24.90 -43.08
CA VAL A 348 -5.32 -26.14 -43.62
C VAL A 348 -5.65 -27.24 -42.63
N SER A 349 -6.52 -28.14 -43.07
CA SER A 349 -6.78 -29.43 -42.47
C SER A 349 -5.62 -30.36 -42.83
N GLU A 350 -4.95 -30.94 -41.84
CA GLU A 350 -4.10 -32.10 -42.09
C GLU A 350 -4.30 -33.17 -41.00
N ASN A 351 -4.98 -34.23 -41.45
CA ASN A 351 -4.98 -35.58 -40.90
C ASN A 351 -3.55 -36.13 -40.85
N SER A 352 -3.17 -36.70 -39.70
CA SER A 352 -2.33 -37.90 -39.59
C SER A 352 -2.25 -38.22 -38.08
N GLY A 353 -2.68 -39.37 -37.59
CA GLY A 353 -2.33 -40.70 -38.08
C GLY A 353 -1.17 -41.22 -37.22
N LEU A 354 -1.50 -41.83 -36.08
CA LEU A 354 -0.66 -42.82 -35.39
C LEU A 354 -0.17 -43.87 -36.42
N PRO A 355 1.07 -44.37 -36.31
CA PRO A 355 1.46 -45.33 -35.26
C PRO A 355 2.89 -45.05 -34.69
N LEU A 356 3.28 -45.48 -33.49
CA LEU A 356 3.39 -46.85 -32.95
C LEU A 356 3.49 -46.76 -31.42
#